data_AF-E3R0A5-F1
#
_entry.id   AF-E3R0A5-F1
#
_cell.length_a   1.000
_cell.length_b   1.000
_cell.length_c   1.000
_cell.angle_alpha   90.00
_cell.angle_beta   90.00
_cell.angle_gamma   90.00
#
_symmetry.space_group_name_H-M   'P 1'
#
loop_
_entity.id
_entity.type
_entity.pdbx_description
1 polymer ?
#
loop_
_entity_poly.entity_id
_entity_poly.type
_entity_poly.pdbx_seq_one_letter_code
_entity_poly.pdbx_strand_id
1 'polypeptide(L)'
;MTLASLFSHRFSVPWQCPLGTHGAGLVDADLPRATVLHAAVRGGHDHIVKWILEHIPDADVDCKAYLWCLCPSTHMQFSQYRHKWQPSLCATPLHMALAAGAGSTAKILISRGAVWDREFTFTAGMTGLHMMAANGMTDLINWVVDEPTARRNALHDWPDEWGRSSLHYATFAASTRTGHFEVDIFNARNLVESLLRLGAIANTKDRARLSRNIVLERDQLRRRLDCWDQLSHNSHMAWTDRFRRGLAFMGEMWFLRPTPVNYALKRGNSAVAFAIEEASLVQEERA
;
A
#
# COMPACT_ATOMS: atom_id res chain seq x y z
N MET A 1 15.05 -25.71 20.44
CA MET A 1 14.27 -24.66 19.75
C MET A 1 15.07 -23.37 19.84
N THR A 2 15.54 -22.81 18.72
CA THR A 2 16.30 -21.55 18.71
C THR A 2 15.35 -20.36 18.87
N LEU A 3 15.86 -19.21 19.34
CA LEU A 3 15.05 -17.97 19.37
C LEU A 3 14.47 -17.66 17.99
N ALA A 4 15.25 -17.77 16.92
CA ALA A 4 14.75 -17.63 15.55
C ALA A 4 13.56 -18.56 15.26
N SER A 5 13.64 -19.85 15.63
CA SER A 5 12.53 -20.79 15.40
C SER A 5 11.27 -20.48 16.21
N LEU A 6 11.40 -19.90 17.41
CA LEU A 6 10.27 -19.48 18.24
C LEU A 6 9.55 -18.27 17.65
N PHE A 7 10.31 -17.26 17.22
CA PHE A 7 9.73 -16.00 16.71
C PHE A 7 9.22 -16.10 15.27
N SER A 8 9.76 -17.02 14.47
CA SER A 8 9.23 -17.36 13.15
C SER A 8 8.04 -18.31 13.21
N HIS A 9 7.77 -18.94 14.37
CA HIS A 9 6.63 -19.83 14.52
C HIS A 9 5.31 -19.05 14.46
N ARG A 10 4.36 -19.57 13.68
CA ARG A 10 3.01 -19.01 13.58
C ARG A 10 2.09 -19.72 14.56
N PHE A 11 1.69 -18.99 15.59
CA PHE A 11 0.73 -19.46 16.58
C PHE A 11 -0.67 -18.95 16.25
N SER A 12 -1.67 -19.67 16.75
CA SER A 12 -3.06 -19.21 16.73
C SER A 12 -3.19 -17.97 17.60
N VAL A 13 -3.76 -16.91 17.03
CA VAL A 13 -4.03 -15.66 17.75
C VAL A 13 -5.54 -15.45 17.80
N PRO A 14 -6.13 -15.21 19.00
CA PRO A 14 -7.57 -14.99 19.16
C PRO A 14 -7.94 -13.56 18.74
N TRP A 15 -7.62 -13.24 17.49
CA TRP A 15 -7.76 -11.92 16.90
C TRP A 15 -9.20 -11.68 16.48
N GLN A 16 -9.92 -10.97 17.33
CA GLN A 16 -11.26 -10.52 17.01
C GLN A 16 -11.22 -9.26 16.15
N CYS A 17 -12.23 -9.10 15.29
CA CYS A 17 -12.45 -7.88 14.55
C CYS A 17 -12.82 -6.76 15.54
N PRO A 18 -12.11 -5.62 15.57
CA PRO A 18 -12.45 -4.51 16.45
C PRO A 18 -13.86 -3.95 16.23
N LEU A 19 -14.42 -4.17 15.03
CA LEU A 19 -15.77 -3.74 14.66
C LEU A 19 -16.85 -4.79 14.97
N GLY A 20 -16.48 -5.98 15.48
CA GLY A 20 -17.42 -7.06 15.78
C GLY A 20 -18.13 -7.67 14.55
N THR A 21 -17.73 -7.29 13.35
CA THR A 21 -18.41 -7.64 12.09
C THR A 21 -17.80 -8.84 11.36
N HIS A 22 -16.61 -9.28 11.76
CA HIS A 22 -15.89 -10.39 11.14
C HIS A 22 -15.36 -11.37 12.20
N GLY A 23 -15.34 -12.67 11.87
CA GLY A 23 -14.75 -13.71 12.72
C GLY A 23 -15.58 -14.14 13.92
N ALA A 24 -16.91 -13.94 13.88
CA ALA A 24 -17.81 -14.49 14.90
C ALA A 24 -17.99 -16.00 14.70
N GLY A 25 -17.81 -16.79 15.77
CA GLY A 25 -18.08 -18.23 15.78
C GLY A 25 -17.00 -19.12 15.15
N LEU A 26 -15.75 -18.66 15.06
CA LEU A 26 -14.64 -19.45 14.52
C LEU A 26 -14.32 -20.66 15.41
N VAL A 27 -14.01 -21.79 14.76
CA VAL A 27 -13.46 -23.00 15.39
C VAL A 27 -11.93 -22.99 15.32
N ASP A 28 -11.24 -23.77 16.16
CA ASP A 28 -9.77 -23.73 16.31
C ASP A 28 -8.96 -23.86 14.99
N ALA A 29 -9.45 -24.65 14.03
CA ALA A 29 -8.80 -24.83 12.74
C ALA A 29 -8.82 -23.56 11.85
N ASP A 30 -9.76 -22.66 12.14
CA ASP A 30 -10.02 -21.41 11.44
C ASP A 30 -9.58 -20.19 12.27
N LEU A 31 -8.69 -20.37 13.23
CA LEU A 31 -8.15 -19.22 13.97
C LEU A 31 -7.05 -18.51 13.16
N PRO A 32 -7.00 -17.16 13.20
CA PRO A 32 -5.92 -16.40 12.61
C PRO A 32 -4.56 -16.89 13.09
N ARG A 33 -3.59 -17.00 12.17
CA ARG A 33 -2.23 -17.45 12.49
C ARG A 33 -1.24 -16.35 12.18
N ALA A 34 -0.48 -15.94 13.20
CA ALA A 34 0.46 -14.84 13.11
C ALA A 34 1.75 -15.15 13.89
N THR A 35 2.79 -14.35 13.63
CA THR A 35 4.07 -14.43 14.39
C THR A 35 4.06 -13.40 15.52
N VAL A 36 5.06 -13.46 16.40
CA VAL A 36 5.22 -12.47 17.48
C VAL A 36 5.41 -11.06 16.92
N LEU A 37 6.13 -10.93 15.79
CA LEU A 37 6.33 -9.66 15.10
C LEU A 37 4.99 -9.04 14.68
N HIS A 38 4.07 -9.84 14.14
CA HIS A 38 2.74 -9.37 13.76
C HIS A 38 1.92 -8.89 14.97
N ALA A 39 1.98 -9.59 16.10
CA ALA A 39 1.31 -9.16 17.33
C ALA A 39 1.86 -7.84 17.86
N ALA A 40 3.20 -7.69 17.88
CA ALA A 40 3.86 -6.45 18.28
C ALA A 40 3.48 -5.26 17.36
N VAL A 41 3.43 -5.49 16.04
CA VAL A 41 3.02 -4.47 15.07
C VAL A 41 1.56 -4.09 15.22
N ARG A 42 0.66 -5.07 15.38
CA ARG A 42 -0.78 -4.79 15.59
C ARG A 42 -1.03 -3.98 16.86
N GLY A 43 -0.23 -4.19 17.91
CA GLY A 43 -0.27 -3.41 19.15
C GLY A 43 0.39 -2.03 19.04
N GLY A 44 1.04 -1.68 17.92
CA GLY A 44 1.80 -0.44 17.78
C GLY A 44 3.02 -0.36 18.71
N HIS A 45 3.56 -1.51 19.14
CA HIS A 45 4.65 -1.58 20.11
C HIS A 45 6.01 -1.42 19.43
N ASP A 46 6.33 -0.21 18.98
CA ASP A 46 7.57 0.10 18.24
C ASP A 46 8.85 -0.40 18.92
N HIS A 47 8.92 -0.30 20.25
CA HIS A 47 10.07 -0.76 21.02
C HIS A 47 10.22 -2.28 20.99
N ILE A 48 9.11 -3.03 21.03
CA ILE A 48 9.12 -4.49 20.89
C ILE A 48 9.50 -4.88 19.45
N VAL A 49 8.95 -4.18 18.46
CA VAL A 49 9.29 -4.42 17.04
C VAL A 49 10.78 -4.21 16.81
N LYS A 50 11.36 -3.10 17.29
CA LYS A 50 12.82 -2.86 17.23
C LYS A 50 13.60 -3.96 17.92
N TRP A 51 13.21 -4.30 19.15
CA TRP A 51 13.89 -5.32 19.95
C TRP A 51 13.91 -6.68 19.23
N ILE A 52 12.77 -7.12 18.68
CA ILE A 52 12.67 -8.38 17.91
C ILE A 52 13.62 -8.36 16.73
N LEU A 53 13.60 -7.29 15.94
CA LEU A 53 14.40 -7.21 14.71
C LEU A 53 15.91 -7.05 15.00
N GLU A 54 16.29 -6.50 16.15
CA GLU A 54 17.69 -6.35 16.58
C GLU A 54 18.27 -7.65 17.13
N HIS A 55 17.48 -8.42 17.87
CA HIS A 55 17.95 -9.64 18.54
C HIS A 55 17.74 -10.90 17.70
N ILE A 56 17.04 -10.79 16.57
CA ILE A 56 16.74 -11.89 15.65
C ILE A 56 17.10 -11.43 14.23
N PRO A 57 18.38 -11.48 13.85
CA PRO A 57 18.85 -10.98 12.56
C PRO A 57 18.25 -11.73 11.36
N ASP A 58 17.88 -13.00 11.55
CA ASP A 58 17.25 -13.84 10.52
C ASP A 58 15.70 -13.75 10.53
N ALA A 59 15.12 -12.80 11.27
CA ALA A 59 13.68 -12.62 11.29
C ALA A 59 13.16 -12.24 9.89
N ASP A 60 12.26 -13.06 9.36
CA ASP A 60 11.56 -12.75 8.11
C ASP A 60 10.62 -11.54 8.31
N VAL A 61 11.07 -10.36 7.90
CA VAL A 61 10.33 -9.10 8.00
C VAL A 61 9.08 -9.07 7.11
N ASP A 62 9.04 -9.90 6.07
CA ASP A 62 7.91 -10.06 5.16
C ASP A 62 7.14 -11.37 5.45
N CYS A 63 7.30 -11.93 6.66
CA CYS A 63 6.57 -13.11 7.09
C CYS A 63 5.07 -12.90 6.94
N LYS A 64 4.35 -13.93 6.50
CA LYS A 64 2.91 -13.80 6.24
C LYS A 64 2.11 -14.14 7.50
N ALA A 65 1.02 -13.43 7.75
CA ALA A 65 -0.02 -13.83 8.70
C ALA A 65 -1.28 -14.19 7.92
N TYR A 66 -2.03 -15.18 8.41
CA TYR A 66 -3.31 -15.61 7.87
C TYR A 66 -4.42 -15.01 8.72
N LEU A 67 -5.04 -13.93 8.23
CA LEU A 67 -5.98 -13.10 8.98
C LEU A 67 -7.36 -13.11 8.33
N TRP A 68 -8.40 -12.81 9.11
CA TRP A 68 -9.75 -12.66 8.56
C TRP A 68 -10.04 -11.22 8.11
N CYS A 69 -9.53 -10.23 8.85
CA CYS A 69 -9.71 -8.82 8.52
C CYS A 69 -8.52 -7.97 8.97
N LEU A 70 -8.40 -6.77 8.38
CA LEU A 70 -7.46 -5.72 8.78
C LEU A 70 -8.20 -4.49 9.31
N CYS A 71 -9.35 -4.69 9.97
CA CYS A 71 -10.10 -3.61 10.59
C CYS A 71 -9.30 -2.97 11.75
N PRO A 72 -9.33 -1.64 11.93
CA PRO A 72 -10.14 -0.66 11.19
C PRO A 72 -9.39 0.02 10.03
N SER A 73 -9.00 -0.71 8.97
CA SER A 73 -8.50 -0.07 7.75
C SER A 73 -9.64 0.59 6.94
N THR A 74 -9.53 1.90 6.72
CA THR A 74 -10.48 2.73 5.97
C THR A 74 -10.48 2.45 4.46
N HIS A 75 -9.35 1.98 3.92
CA HIS A 75 -9.16 1.73 2.49
C HIS A 75 -9.40 0.28 2.09
N MET A 76 -9.42 -0.66 3.05
CA MET A 76 -9.79 -2.06 2.76
C MET A 76 -11.29 -2.28 2.58
N GLN A 77 -12.12 -1.25 2.77
CA GLN A 77 -13.58 -1.32 2.56
C GLN A 77 -14.00 -1.42 1.07
N PHE A 78 -13.07 -1.26 0.13
CA PHE A 78 -13.34 -1.26 -1.33
C PHE A 78 -13.13 -2.60 -2.02
N SER A 79 -12.68 -3.61 -1.29
CA SER A 79 -12.75 -4.96 -1.82
C SER A 79 -14.26 -5.27 -1.90
N GLN A 80 -14.81 -5.28 -3.11
CA GLN A 80 -16.21 -5.70 -3.37
C GLN A 80 -16.46 -7.16 -2.91
N TYR A 81 -15.44 -7.81 -2.36
CA TYR A 81 -15.46 -9.04 -1.60
C TYR A 81 -16.17 -8.95 -0.24
N ARG A 82 -17.07 -7.97 -0.02
CA ARG A 82 -18.01 -7.98 1.11
C ARG A 82 -18.81 -9.30 1.19
N HIS A 83 -18.88 -10.07 0.08
CA HIS A 83 -19.64 -11.32 -0.03
C HIS A 83 -18.83 -12.56 -0.51
N LYS A 84 -17.53 -12.43 -0.77
CA LYS A 84 -16.64 -13.57 -1.10
C LYS A 84 -15.27 -13.37 -0.46
N TRP A 85 -15.25 -13.27 0.87
CA TRP A 85 -13.99 -13.32 1.59
C TRP A 85 -13.35 -14.69 1.36
N GLN A 86 -12.20 -14.71 0.71
CA GLN A 86 -11.34 -15.89 0.74
C GLN A 86 -11.01 -16.20 2.20
N PRO A 87 -10.88 -17.48 2.60
CA PRO A 87 -10.82 -17.86 4.01
C PRO A 87 -9.62 -17.29 4.79
N SER A 88 -8.63 -16.68 4.11
CA SER A 88 -7.48 -16.07 4.78
C SER A 88 -6.88 -14.93 3.95
N LEU A 89 -6.86 -13.72 4.52
CA LEU A 89 -5.98 -12.63 4.09
C LEU A 89 -4.55 -12.98 4.45
N CYS A 90 -3.63 -12.70 3.53
CA CYS A 90 -2.21 -12.97 3.72
C CYS A 90 -1.43 -11.66 3.94
N ALA A 91 -1.42 -11.16 5.17
CA ALA A 91 -0.84 -9.84 5.50
C ALA A 91 0.59 -9.98 6.07
N THR A 92 1.52 -9.11 5.64
CA THR A 92 2.85 -8.99 6.26
C THR A 92 2.78 -8.03 7.45
N PRO A 93 3.82 -7.95 8.31
CA PRO A 93 3.89 -6.96 9.37
C PRO A 93 3.75 -5.55 8.81
N LEU A 94 4.38 -5.25 7.67
CA LEU A 94 4.28 -3.93 7.05
C LEU A 94 2.85 -3.62 6.62
N HIS A 95 2.10 -4.59 6.07
CA HIS A 95 0.71 -4.34 5.68
C HIS A 95 -0.15 -3.99 6.90
N MET A 96 0.07 -4.66 8.03
CA MET A 96 -0.63 -4.35 9.29
C MET A 96 -0.28 -2.94 9.80
N ALA A 97 1.00 -2.58 9.80
CA ALA A 97 1.44 -1.24 10.22
C ALA A 97 0.79 -0.15 9.36
N LEU A 98 0.85 -0.32 8.04
CA LEU A 98 0.24 0.62 7.09
C LEU A 98 -1.29 0.64 7.20
N ALA A 99 -1.95 -0.51 7.32
CA ALA A 99 -3.40 -0.60 7.51
C ALA A 99 -3.88 0.10 8.78
N ALA A 100 -3.07 0.07 9.84
CA ALA A 100 -3.37 0.68 11.14
C ALA A 100 -3.01 2.18 11.23
N GLY A 101 -2.39 2.78 10.21
CA GLY A 101 -1.92 4.17 10.35
C GLY A 101 -0.57 4.31 11.06
N ALA A 102 0.12 3.21 11.40
CA ALA A 102 1.32 3.19 12.24
C ALA A 102 2.60 3.52 11.45
N GLY A 103 2.77 4.79 11.09
CA GLY A 103 3.90 5.27 10.29
C GLY A 103 5.28 5.01 10.92
N SER A 104 5.42 5.15 12.24
CA SER A 104 6.69 4.86 12.96
C SER A 104 7.07 3.39 12.89
N THR A 105 6.12 2.49 13.11
CA THR A 105 6.31 1.04 12.95
C THR A 105 6.68 0.69 11.51
N ALA A 106 6.01 1.29 10.52
CA ALA A 106 6.31 1.08 9.12
C ALA A 106 7.73 1.55 8.76
N LYS A 107 8.20 2.69 9.29
CA LYS A 107 9.59 3.14 9.11
C LYS A 107 10.59 2.11 9.61
N ILE A 108 10.36 1.53 10.80
CA ILE A 108 11.22 0.49 11.38
C ILE A 108 11.29 -0.74 10.47
N LEU A 109 10.13 -1.22 9.98
CA LEU A 109 10.05 -2.39 9.11
C LEU A 109 10.72 -2.15 7.75
N ILE A 110 10.47 -1.00 7.12
CA ILE A 110 11.09 -0.64 5.84
C ILE A 110 12.61 -0.51 5.99
N SER A 111 13.09 0.07 7.09
CA SER A 111 14.53 0.15 7.40
C SER A 111 15.20 -1.22 7.56
N ARG A 112 14.43 -2.27 7.80
CA ARG A 112 14.90 -3.66 7.88
C ARG A 112 14.62 -4.46 6.60
N GLY A 113 14.30 -3.78 5.50
CA GLY A 113 14.15 -4.38 4.18
C GLY A 113 12.74 -4.85 3.82
N ALA A 114 11.72 -4.53 4.63
CA ALA A 114 10.34 -4.84 4.28
C ALA A 114 9.95 -4.22 2.93
N VAL A 115 9.15 -4.95 2.16
CA VAL A 115 8.83 -4.57 0.77
C VAL A 115 7.51 -3.78 0.72
N TRP A 116 7.60 -2.48 0.42
CA TRP A 116 6.44 -1.58 0.40
C TRP A 116 5.91 -1.28 -1.02
N ASP A 117 6.72 -1.46 -2.05
CA ASP A 117 6.44 -1.05 -3.43
C ASP A 117 5.78 -2.15 -4.29
N ARG A 118 5.57 -3.33 -3.72
CA ARG A 118 4.90 -4.46 -4.38
C ARG A 118 3.44 -4.53 -4.01
N GLU A 119 2.65 -5.17 -4.88
CA GLU A 119 1.25 -5.45 -4.60
C GLU A 119 1.10 -6.50 -3.51
N PHE A 120 -0.01 -6.41 -2.77
CA PHE A 120 -0.39 -7.47 -1.84
C PHE A 120 -1.37 -8.41 -2.51
N THR A 121 -1.09 -9.70 -2.41
CA THR A 121 -1.79 -10.76 -3.15
C THR A 121 -3.29 -10.83 -2.85
N PHE A 122 -3.72 -10.32 -1.70
CA PHE A 122 -5.12 -10.34 -1.25
C PHE A 122 -5.82 -8.97 -1.39
N THR A 123 -5.10 -7.93 -1.81
CA THR A 123 -5.62 -6.56 -1.88
C THR A 123 -5.89 -6.09 -3.30
N ALA A 124 -6.05 -7.02 -4.24
CA ALA A 124 -6.39 -6.74 -5.63
C ALA A 124 -5.47 -5.66 -6.23
N GLY A 125 -4.16 -5.89 -6.17
CA GLY A 125 -3.15 -5.01 -6.75
C GLY A 125 -2.78 -3.78 -5.91
N MET A 126 -3.36 -3.56 -4.72
CA MET A 126 -2.91 -2.45 -3.86
C MET A 126 -1.44 -2.63 -3.43
N THR A 127 -0.66 -1.55 -3.45
CA THR A 127 0.72 -1.47 -2.97
C THR A 127 0.77 -0.73 -1.63
N GLY A 128 1.94 -0.69 -0.99
CA GLY A 128 2.15 0.09 0.23
C GLY A 128 1.90 1.58 0.03
N LEU A 129 2.22 2.11 -1.17
CA LEU A 129 1.96 3.52 -1.49
C LEU A 129 0.47 3.87 -1.44
N HIS A 130 -0.41 2.97 -1.92
CA HIS A 130 -1.86 3.16 -1.81
C HIS A 130 -2.30 3.27 -0.35
N MET A 131 -1.77 2.40 0.53
CA MET A 131 -2.12 2.42 1.95
C MET A 131 -1.53 3.64 2.68
N MET A 132 -0.32 4.07 2.32
CA MET A 132 0.28 5.31 2.85
C MET A 132 -0.55 6.54 2.45
N ALA A 133 -0.92 6.64 1.18
CA ALA A 133 -1.75 7.74 0.66
C ALA A 133 -3.13 7.75 1.34
N ALA A 134 -3.77 6.59 1.49
CA ALA A 134 -5.08 6.48 2.11
C ALA A 134 -5.12 6.89 3.57
N ASN A 135 -4.02 6.65 4.29
CA ASN A 135 -3.88 7.06 5.68
C ASN A 135 -3.26 8.46 5.83
N GLY A 136 -2.92 9.14 4.73
CA GLY A 136 -2.27 10.45 4.78
C GLY A 136 -0.92 10.43 5.49
N MET A 137 -0.15 9.35 5.33
CA MET A 137 1.16 9.16 5.99
C MET A 137 2.27 10.00 5.34
N THR A 138 2.08 11.32 5.24
CA THR A 138 2.98 12.24 4.54
C THR A 138 4.41 12.14 5.06
N ASP A 139 4.62 12.02 6.37
CA ASP A 139 5.96 11.89 6.99
C ASP A 139 6.67 10.58 6.64
N LEU A 140 5.92 9.51 6.39
CA LEU A 140 6.49 8.23 5.94
C LEU A 140 6.83 8.32 4.45
N ILE A 141 5.94 8.90 3.65
CA ILE A 141 6.14 9.10 2.21
C ILE A 141 7.40 9.95 1.98
N ASN A 142 7.52 11.10 2.65
CA ASN A 142 8.71 11.95 2.55
C ASN A 142 9.97 11.23 3.00
N TRP A 143 9.91 10.50 4.11
CA TRP A 143 11.06 9.71 4.55
C TRP A 143 11.48 8.65 3.52
N VAL A 144 10.54 7.95 2.88
CA VAL A 144 10.84 6.99 1.80
C VAL A 144 11.46 7.66 0.56
N VAL A 145 11.05 8.89 0.25
CA VAL A 145 11.65 9.69 -0.84
C VAL A 145 13.10 10.04 -0.54
N ASP A 146 13.36 10.47 0.70
CA ASP A 146 14.63 11.06 1.11
C ASP A 146 15.66 10.00 1.53
N GLU A 147 15.22 8.83 2.02
CA GLU A 147 16.07 7.75 2.51
C GLU A 147 16.49 6.80 1.37
N PRO A 148 17.77 6.80 0.93
CA PRO A 148 18.22 6.01 -0.21
C PRO A 148 18.05 4.50 0.00
N THR A 149 18.12 4.04 1.26
CA THR A 149 17.94 2.61 1.59
C THR A 149 16.48 2.16 1.52
N ALA A 150 15.54 3.09 1.74
CA ALA A 150 14.10 2.84 1.63
C ALA A 150 13.60 3.02 0.19
N ARG A 151 14.26 3.88 -0.58
CA ARG A 151 13.96 4.17 -1.98
C ARG A 151 14.30 2.96 -2.84
N ARG A 152 13.28 2.31 -3.41
CA ARG A 152 13.47 1.21 -4.37
C ARG A 152 13.49 1.75 -5.81
N ASN A 153 14.25 1.12 -6.69
CA ASN A 153 14.60 1.63 -8.03
C ASN A 153 13.47 1.57 -9.09
N ALA A 154 12.20 1.46 -8.68
CA ALA A 154 11.07 1.25 -9.59
C ALA A 154 9.97 2.26 -9.34
N LEU A 155 9.41 2.84 -10.41
CA LEU A 155 8.25 3.74 -10.41
C LEU A 155 7.16 3.24 -9.44
N HIS A 156 6.80 4.02 -8.42
CA HIS A 156 6.07 3.51 -7.25
C HIS A 156 4.54 3.66 -7.33
N ASP A 157 4.01 4.47 -8.26
CA ASP A 157 2.58 4.80 -8.37
C ASP A 157 1.82 3.91 -9.37
N TRP A 158 2.04 2.59 -9.31
CA TRP A 158 1.30 1.66 -10.15
C TRP A 158 -0.16 1.55 -9.71
N PRO A 159 -1.10 1.46 -10.66
CA PRO A 159 -2.51 1.29 -10.34
C PRO A 159 -2.80 -0.06 -9.67
N ASP A 160 -3.84 -0.11 -8.86
CA ASP A 160 -4.46 -1.36 -8.43
C ASP A 160 -5.20 -2.10 -9.57
N GLU A 161 -5.83 -3.24 -9.28
CA GLU A 161 -6.60 -4.02 -10.28
C GLU A 161 -7.83 -3.30 -10.85
N TRP A 162 -8.26 -2.19 -10.24
CA TRP A 162 -9.33 -1.32 -10.73
C TRP A 162 -8.79 -0.05 -11.40
N GLY A 163 -7.47 0.04 -11.56
CA GLY A 163 -6.80 1.18 -12.12
C GLY A 163 -6.44 2.28 -11.10
N ARG A 164 -6.94 2.27 -9.87
CA ARG A 164 -6.74 3.41 -8.96
C ARG A 164 -5.27 3.56 -8.58
N SER A 165 -4.76 4.79 -8.69
CA SER A 165 -3.41 5.20 -8.27
C SER A 165 -3.41 5.79 -6.85
N SER A 166 -2.24 6.09 -6.29
CA SER A 166 -2.07 6.71 -4.96
C SER A 166 -2.87 7.99 -4.79
N LEU A 167 -3.01 8.83 -5.81
CA LEU A 167 -3.84 10.04 -5.75
C LEU A 167 -5.34 9.75 -5.56
N HIS A 168 -5.84 8.62 -6.09
CA HIS A 168 -7.21 8.19 -5.78
C HIS A 168 -7.34 7.79 -4.30
N TYR A 169 -6.30 7.15 -3.77
CA TYR A 169 -6.23 6.75 -2.37
C TYR A 169 -6.03 7.93 -1.43
N ALA A 170 -5.34 9.00 -1.84
CA ALA A 170 -5.19 10.23 -1.04
C ALA A 170 -6.53 10.84 -0.61
N THR A 171 -7.61 10.59 -1.37
CA THR A 171 -8.97 11.04 -1.05
C THR A 171 -9.52 10.45 0.25
N PHE A 172 -8.97 9.33 0.74
CA PHE A 172 -9.34 8.69 2.00
C PHE A 172 -8.69 9.34 3.22
N ALA A 173 -7.61 10.08 3.03
CA ALA A 173 -6.85 10.66 4.12
C ALA A 173 -7.76 11.47 5.05
N ALA A 174 -7.77 11.10 6.33
CA ALA A 174 -8.54 11.81 7.33
C ALA A 174 -7.93 13.19 7.63
N SER A 175 -6.60 13.32 7.48
CA SER A 175 -5.86 14.56 7.68
C SER A 175 -6.25 15.68 6.72
N THR A 176 -6.92 15.38 5.60
CA THR A 176 -7.39 16.37 4.63
C THR A 176 -8.90 16.65 4.74
N ARG A 177 -9.54 16.18 5.82
CA ARG A 177 -10.99 16.29 6.07
C ARG A 177 -11.28 16.53 7.55
N THR A 178 -10.51 17.41 8.17
CA THR A 178 -10.66 17.85 9.55
C THR A 178 -11.86 18.79 9.73
N GLY A 179 -12.37 19.37 8.63
CA GLY A 179 -13.44 20.36 8.65
C GLY A 179 -12.93 21.81 8.72
N HIS A 180 -11.60 21.98 8.86
CA HIS A 180 -10.94 23.27 8.80
C HIS A 180 -10.31 23.47 7.43
N PHE A 181 -10.97 24.26 6.58
CA PHE A 181 -10.63 24.41 5.16
C PHE A 181 -9.15 24.69 4.89
N GLU A 182 -8.55 25.64 5.62
CA GLU A 182 -7.13 25.99 5.44
C GLU A 182 -6.19 24.85 5.81
N VAL A 183 -6.46 24.13 6.90
CA VAL A 183 -5.68 22.97 7.36
C VAL A 183 -5.82 21.82 6.37
N ASP A 184 -7.04 21.57 5.89
CA ASP A 184 -7.34 20.50 4.95
C ASP A 184 -6.61 20.70 3.62
N ILE A 185 -6.61 21.94 3.09
CA ILE A 185 -5.86 22.29 1.88
C ILE A 185 -4.36 22.16 2.10
N PHE A 186 -3.82 22.65 3.22
CA PHE A 186 -2.41 22.54 3.53
C PHE A 186 -1.95 21.07 3.58
N ASN A 187 -2.69 20.23 4.31
CA ASN A 187 -2.40 18.80 4.39
C ASN A 187 -2.55 18.09 3.05
N ALA A 188 -3.58 18.44 2.26
CA ALA A 188 -3.79 17.89 0.93
C ALA A 188 -2.63 18.24 -0.02
N ARG A 189 -2.18 19.49 -0.05
CA ARG A 189 -1.04 19.95 -0.84
C ARG A 189 0.22 19.17 -0.48
N ASN A 190 0.55 19.10 0.80
CA ASN A 190 1.73 18.38 1.27
C ASN A 190 1.69 16.90 0.89
N LEU A 191 0.53 16.25 1.06
CA LEU A 191 0.35 14.84 0.68
C LEU A 191 0.52 14.64 -0.83
N VAL A 192 -0.16 15.44 -1.65
CA VAL A 192 -0.09 15.36 -3.11
C VAL A 192 1.34 15.60 -3.59
N GLU A 193 2.01 16.66 -3.12
CA GLU A 193 3.40 16.95 -3.48
C GLU A 193 4.33 15.78 -3.13
N SER A 194 4.18 15.20 -1.94
CA SER A 194 4.97 14.05 -1.49
C SER A 194 4.77 12.84 -2.41
N LEU A 195 3.53 12.58 -2.86
CA LEU A 195 3.23 11.51 -3.80
C LEU A 195 3.82 11.77 -5.19
N LEU A 196 3.80 13.01 -5.67
CA LEU A 196 4.42 13.40 -6.95
C LEU A 196 5.93 13.14 -6.93
N ARG A 197 6.61 13.38 -5.80
CA ARG A 197 8.04 13.07 -5.64
C ARG A 197 8.34 11.56 -5.77
N LEU A 198 7.37 10.68 -5.50
CA LEU A 198 7.46 9.23 -5.75
C LEU A 198 7.00 8.81 -7.15
N GLY A 199 6.73 9.77 -8.04
CA GLY A 199 6.33 9.50 -9.42
C GLY A 199 4.81 9.40 -9.62
N ALA A 200 4.00 9.89 -8.68
CA ALA A 200 2.57 9.99 -8.92
C ALA A 200 2.26 10.95 -10.08
N ILE A 201 1.22 10.62 -10.86
CA ILE A 201 0.85 11.40 -12.04
C ILE A 201 -0.46 12.14 -11.74
N ALA A 202 -0.36 13.46 -11.52
CA ALA A 202 -1.53 14.32 -11.31
C ALA A 202 -2.24 14.62 -12.63
N ASN A 203 -1.48 14.95 -13.68
CA ASN A 203 -2.08 15.20 -14.98
C ASN A 203 -2.59 13.90 -15.63
N THR A 204 -3.90 13.69 -15.52
CA THR A 204 -4.62 12.59 -16.15
C THR A 204 -5.44 13.03 -17.39
N LYS A 205 -5.30 14.30 -17.81
CA LYS A 205 -6.00 14.87 -18.99
C LYS A 205 -5.35 14.41 -20.29
N ASP A 206 -4.01 14.39 -20.37
CA ASP A 206 -3.29 13.81 -21.52
C ASP A 206 -3.20 12.29 -21.39
N ARG A 207 -4.31 11.63 -21.70
CA ARG A 207 -4.42 10.18 -21.62
C ARG A 207 -3.50 9.46 -22.62
N ALA A 208 -3.09 10.12 -23.70
CA ALA A 208 -2.19 9.55 -24.71
C ALA A 208 -0.75 9.50 -24.19
N ARG A 209 -0.26 10.58 -23.57
CA ARG A 209 1.07 10.60 -22.92
C ARG A 209 1.16 9.61 -21.77
N LEU A 210 0.12 9.52 -20.95
CA LEU A 210 0.04 8.57 -19.85
C LEU A 210 0.12 7.12 -20.36
N SER A 211 -0.64 6.80 -21.41
CA SER A 211 -0.55 5.50 -22.10
C SER A 211 0.86 5.21 -22.61
N ARG A 212 1.53 6.19 -23.24
CA ARG A 212 2.92 6.05 -23.71
C ARG A 212 3.92 5.80 -22.57
N ASN A 213 3.85 6.56 -21.48
CA ASN A 213 4.75 6.38 -20.34
C ASN A 213 4.60 5.00 -19.71
N ILE A 214 3.35 4.54 -19.57
CA ILE A 214 3.04 3.19 -19.09
C ILE A 214 3.64 2.12 -20.02
N VAL A 215 3.52 2.30 -21.35
CA VAL A 215 4.08 1.36 -22.34
C VAL A 215 5.62 1.36 -22.32
N LEU A 216 6.25 2.53 -22.21
CA LEU A 216 7.71 2.64 -22.11
C LEU A 216 8.24 1.99 -20.83
N GLU A 217 7.61 2.24 -19.69
CA GLU A 217 7.98 1.66 -18.40
C GLU A 217 7.80 0.14 -18.41
N ARG A 218 6.70 -0.35 -18.99
CA ARG A 218 6.48 -1.78 -19.24
C ARG A 218 7.62 -2.40 -20.04
N ASP A 219 8.08 -1.73 -21.09
CA ASP A 219 9.16 -2.25 -21.94
C ASP A 219 10.54 -2.15 -21.27
N GLN A 220 10.74 -1.20 -20.35
CA GLN A 220 11.93 -1.17 -19.49
C GLN A 220 11.92 -2.30 -18.46
N LEU A 221 10.78 -2.55 -17.81
CA LEU A 221 10.64 -3.59 -16.80
C LEU A 221 10.74 -4.99 -17.41
N ARG A 222 10.16 -5.23 -18.60
CA ARG A 222 10.37 -6.48 -19.37
C ARG A 222 11.85 -6.75 -19.62
N ARG A 223 12.60 -5.75 -20.10
CA ARG A 223 14.04 -5.87 -20.35
C ARG A 223 14.85 -6.10 -19.08
N ARG A 224 14.38 -5.58 -17.94
CA ARG A 224 14.98 -5.86 -16.62
C ARG A 224 14.59 -7.24 -16.10
N LEU A 225 13.39 -7.75 -16.39
CA LEU A 225 12.91 -9.04 -15.87
C LEU A 225 13.68 -10.24 -16.43
N ASP A 226 14.21 -10.16 -17.66
CA ASP A 226 15.05 -11.22 -18.24
C ASP A 226 16.33 -11.53 -17.42
N CYS A 227 16.76 -10.65 -16.51
CA CYS A 227 17.89 -10.89 -15.60
C CYS A 227 17.49 -11.24 -14.14
N TRP A 228 16.19 -11.28 -13.81
CA TRP A 228 15.71 -11.48 -12.43
C TRP A 228 15.25 -12.92 -12.12
N ASP A 229 15.09 -13.76 -13.15
CA ASP A 229 14.80 -15.21 -13.01
C ASP A 229 15.88 -15.98 -12.24
N GLN A 230 17.07 -15.40 -12.04
CA GLN A 230 18.16 -16.01 -11.28
C GLN A 230 18.06 -15.79 -9.75
N LEU A 231 17.13 -14.96 -9.25
CA LEU A 231 17.02 -14.63 -7.82
C LEU A 231 15.60 -14.86 -7.24
N SER A 232 15.43 -16.05 -6.66
CA SER A 232 14.40 -16.48 -5.69
C SER A 232 13.07 -17.05 -6.21
N HIS A 233 12.69 -18.18 -5.61
CA HIS A 233 11.60 -19.09 -6.00
C HIS A 233 10.19 -18.74 -5.49
N ASN A 234 9.89 -17.57 -4.90
CA ASN A 234 8.60 -17.43 -4.18
C ASN A 234 7.84 -16.09 -4.25
N SER A 235 8.20 -15.14 -5.14
CA SER A 235 7.42 -13.88 -5.25
C SER A 235 7.23 -13.28 -6.66
N HIS A 236 7.83 -13.86 -7.70
CA HIS A 236 7.81 -13.30 -9.06
C HIS A 236 6.54 -13.61 -9.87
N MET A 237 5.70 -14.54 -9.42
CA MET A 237 4.38 -14.76 -10.05
C MET A 237 3.48 -13.52 -9.95
N ALA A 238 3.59 -12.72 -8.88
CA ALA A 238 2.73 -11.56 -8.70
C ALA A 238 2.97 -10.48 -9.76
N TRP A 239 4.23 -10.10 -10.01
CA TRP A 239 4.53 -9.09 -11.03
C TRP A 239 4.31 -9.57 -12.44
N THR A 240 4.72 -10.79 -12.79
CA THR A 240 4.47 -11.33 -14.14
C THR A 240 2.98 -11.48 -14.42
N ASP A 241 2.16 -11.82 -13.42
CA ASP A 241 0.71 -11.91 -13.53
C ASP A 241 0.01 -10.54 -13.46
N ARG A 242 0.53 -9.57 -12.69
CA ARG A 242 0.12 -8.16 -12.75
C ARG A 242 0.45 -7.53 -14.10
N PHE A 243 1.62 -7.82 -14.64
CA PHE A 243 1.95 -7.46 -16.01
C PHE A 243 1.01 -8.18 -16.95
N ARG A 244 0.73 -9.47 -16.82
CA ARG A 244 -0.15 -10.20 -17.76
C ARG A 244 -1.63 -9.73 -17.70
N ARG A 245 -2.19 -9.56 -16.50
CA ARG A 245 -3.56 -9.04 -16.28
C ARG A 245 -3.64 -7.55 -16.61
N GLY A 246 -2.66 -6.77 -16.18
CA GLY A 246 -2.52 -5.37 -16.53
C GLY A 246 -2.28 -5.17 -18.04
N LEU A 247 -1.54 -6.04 -18.72
CA LEU A 247 -1.31 -6.00 -20.16
C LEU A 247 -2.62 -6.14 -20.96
N ALA A 248 -3.55 -6.96 -20.47
CA ALA A 248 -4.83 -7.21 -21.13
C ALA A 248 -5.83 -6.07 -20.91
N PHE A 249 -5.78 -5.37 -19.76
CA PHE A 249 -6.84 -4.44 -19.35
C PHE A 249 -6.36 -3.04 -18.93
N MET A 250 -5.07 -2.77 -18.71
CA MET A 250 -4.56 -1.48 -18.17
C MET A 250 -4.90 -0.29 -19.07
N GLY A 251 -4.92 -0.48 -20.39
CA GLY A 251 -5.43 0.54 -21.30
C GLY A 251 -6.85 0.90 -20.88
N GLU A 252 -7.78 -0.04 -21.01
CA GLU A 252 -9.21 0.14 -20.72
C GLU A 252 -9.51 0.59 -19.27
N MET A 253 -8.86 -0.01 -18.28
CA MET A 253 -9.00 0.32 -16.84
C MET A 253 -8.55 1.74 -16.51
N TRP A 254 -7.66 2.33 -17.31
CA TRP A 254 -7.24 3.73 -17.14
C TRP A 254 -8.17 4.74 -17.79
N PHE A 255 -8.87 4.35 -18.85
CA PHE A 255 -9.81 5.22 -19.55
C PHE A 255 -11.21 5.27 -18.92
N LEU A 256 -11.64 4.20 -18.23
CA LEU A 256 -13.03 4.04 -17.78
C LEU A 256 -13.31 4.53 -16.36
N ARG A 257 -12.28 4.85 -15.56
CA ARG A 257 -12.46 5.28 -14.18
C ARG A 257 -12.50 6.81 -14.03
N PRO A 258 -13.15 7.36 -12.99
CA PRO A 258 -13.08 8.77 -12.69
C PRO A 258 -11.63 9.21 -12.47
N THR A 259 -11.27 10.42 -12.92
CA THR A 259 -9.98 11.03 -12.60
C THR A 259 -9.84 11.17 -11.06
N PRO A 260 -8.62 11.23 -10.51
CA PRO A 260 -8.41 11.45 -9.08
C PRO A 260 -9.19 12.66 -8.54
N VAL A 261 -9.25 13.75 -9.29
CA VAL A 261 -10.05 14.95 -8.97
C VAL A 261 -11.54 14.61 -8.88
N ASN A 262 -12.13 14.02 -9.92
CA ASN A 262 -13.54 13.64 -9.92
C ASN A 262 -13.86 12.62 -8.82
N TYR A 263 -12.92 11.74 -8.52
CA TYR A 263 -13.03 10.78 -7.42
C TYR A 263 -13.04 11.49 -6.05
N ALA A 264 -12.16 12.46 -5.85
CA ALA A 264 -12.10 13.28 -4.64
C ALA A 264 -13.40 14.08 -4.42
N LEU A 265 -13.89 14.74 -5.47
CA LEU A 265 -15.14 15.51 -5.44
C LEU A 265 -16.36 14.62 -5.11
N LYS A 266 -16.48 13.44 -5.74
CA LYS A 266 -17.54 12.47 -5.43
C LYS A 266 -17.53 12.01 -3.97
N ARG A 267 -16.37 12.06 -3.31
CA ARG A 267 -16.21 11.70 -1.90
C ARG A 267 -16.28 12.88 -0.94
N GLY A 268 -16.54 14.09 -1.44
CA GLY A 268 -16.59 15.31 -0.64
C GLY A 268 -15.22 15.75 -0.10
N ASN A 269 -14.11 15.32 -0.72
CA ASN A 269 -12.76 15.75 -0.36
C ASN A 269 -12.29 16.85 -1.33
N SER A 270 -12.86 18.05 -1.18
CA SER A 270 -12.54 19.20 -2.05
C SER A 270 -11.10 19.68 -1.91
N ALA A 271 -10.50 19.55 -0.72
CA ALA A 271 -9.10 19.92 -0.49
C ALA A 271 -8.13 19.09 -1.34
N VAL A 272 -8.31 17.76 -1.38
CA VAL A 272 -7.50 16.87 -2.24
C VAL A 272 -7.78 17.13 -3.72
N ALA A 273 -9.04 17.37 -4.10
CA ALA A 273 -9.38 17.73 -5.49
C ALA A 273 -8.60 18.98 -5.94
N PHE A 274 -8.66 20.04 -5.13
CA PHE A 274 -7.97 21.30 -5.37
C PHE A 274 -6.44 21.12 -5.48
N ALA A 275 -5.83 20.42 -4.52
CA ALA A 275 -4.39 20.18 -4.53
C ALA A 275 -3.92 19.40 -5.77
N ILE A 276 -4.71 18.43 -6.25
CA ILE A 276 -4.39 17.67 -7.47
C ILE A 276 -4.51 18.56 -8.72
N GLU A 277 -5.53 19.42 -8.80
CA GLU A 277 -5.69 20.35 -9.93
C GLU A 277 -4.55 21.35 -9.99
N GLU A 278 -4.18 21.96 -8.87
CA GLU A 278 -3.05 22.88 -8.75
C GLU A 278 -1.75 22.20 -9.20
N ALA A 279 -1.47 21.00 -8.70
CA ALA A 279 -0.30 20.22 -9.11
C ALA A 279 -0.31 19.86 -10.61
N SER A 280 -1.49 19.62 -11.19
CA SER A 280 -1.61 19.28 -12.62
C SER A 280 -1.20 20.45 -13.51
N LEU A 281 -1.55 21.68 -13.13
CA LEU A 281 -1.16 22.89 -13.87
C LEU A 281 0.37 23.06 -13.87
N VAL A 282 1.02 22.87 -12.72
CA VAL A 282 2.48 22.96 -12.59
C VAL A 282 3.19 21.88 -13.44
N GLN A 283 2.62 20.68 -13.56
CA GLN A 283 3.17 19.64 -14.43
C GLN A 283 3.02 19.95 -15.92
N GLU A 284 1.98 20.70 -16.32
CA GLU A 284 1.76 21.14 -17.70
C GLU A 284 2.76 22.23 -18.11
N GLU A 285 3.05 23.20 -17.23
CA GLU A 285 4.01 24.28 -17.51
C GLU A 285 5.46 23.80 -17.66
N ARG A 286 5.80 22.64 -17.08
CA ARG A 286 7.15 22.06 -17.09
C ARG A 286 7.38 21.05 -18.22
N ALA A 287 6.35 20.72 -18.99
CA ALA A 287 6.38 19.70 -20.05
C ALA A 287 6.65 20.27 -21.43
#